data_AF-A0A150VKQ4-F1
#
_entry.id   AF-A0A150VKQ4-F1
#
_cell.length_a   1.000
_cell.length_b   1.000
_cell.length_c   1.000
_cell.angle_alpha   90.00
_cell.angle_beta   90.00
_cell.angle_gamma   90.00
#
_symmetry.space_group_name_H-M   'P 1'
#
loop_
_entity.id
_entity.type
_entity.pdbx_description
1 polymer ?
#
loop_
_entity_poly.entity_id
_entity_poly.type
_entity_poly.pdbx_seq_one_letter_code
_entity_poly.pdbx_strand_id
1 'polypeptide(L)'
;MTAVTDTALPADAEHTTSGRRLSPRDESRLSYALIAYLLTTKAADAVPVTVEPAPGDLLRDALNIARRAQQLVDAAVIAERERGTTWDQIGAAVGTTRQAAHERWRNEMRSWAANGRCSLPNDDAPDSLERAASIDSLYSDLYPDRPDAVTSGLDAVRFPGSREYEASLRTQGTALRSHLAVLLGRSSELDAEQKRAETAGDSAAMVAAAASKAECDQEVSSLYRQLASTEPALAEEHLHEAEGYELMVEICRRIAEQHA
;
A
#
# COMPACT_ATOMS: atom_id res chain seq x y z
N MET A 1 -1.64 -11.15 -63.34
CA MET A 1 -0.69 -11.62 -62.29
C MET A 1 -0.32 -10.41 -61.46
N THR A 2 -1.12 -10.11 -60.44
CA THR A 2 -0.96 -8.94 -59.58
C THR A 2 -0.80 -9.50 -58.17
N ALA A 3 0.41 -9.37 -57.62
CA ALA A 3 0.76 -9.89 -56.31
C ALA A 3 0.04 -9.07 -55.23
N VAL A 4 -0.83 -9.74 -54.47
CA VAL A 4 -1.42 -9.22 -53.23
C VAL A 4 -0.37 -9.42 -52.14
N THR A 5 0.26 -8.32 -51.72
CA THR A 5 1.08 -8.29 -50.51
C THR A 5 0.17 -8.38 -49.30
N ASP A 6 0.28 -9.51 -48.61
CA ASP A 6 -0.28 -9.80 -47.30
C ASP A 6 0.48 -8.95 -46.26
N THR A 7 -0.06 -7.77 -45.96
CA THR A 7 0.45 -6.89 -44.91
C THR A 7 -0.04 -7.45 -43.58
N ALA A 8 0.82 -8.25 -42.94
CA ALA A 8 0.66 -8.66 -41.56
C ALA A 8 0.44 -7.41 -40.68
N LEU A 9 -0.75 -7.31 -40.09
CA LEU A 9 -1.05 -6.38 -39.00
C LEU A 9 -0.01 -6.61 -37.88
N PRO A 10 0.63 -5.55 -37.35
CA PRO A 10 1.52 -5.71 -36.22
C PRO A 10 0.73 -6.29 -35.05
N ALA A 11 1.26 -7.37 -34.47
CA ALA A 11 0.79 -7.93 -33.21
C ALA A 11 0.63 -6.79 -32.20
N ASP A 12 -0.54 -6.76 -31.56
CA ASP A 12 -0.91 -5.83 -30.52
C ASP A 12 0.30 -5.48 -29.66
N ALA A 13 0.77 -4.23 -29.80
CA ALA A 13 1.67 -3.66 -28.83
C ALA A 13 0.87 -3.59 -27.53
N GLU A 14 1.03 -4.62 -26.70
CA GLU A 14 0.64 -4.60 -25.29
C GLU A 14 1.00 -3.20 -24.79
N HIS A 15 -0.02 -2.39 -24.55
CA HIS A 15 0.15 -1.10 -23.92
C HIS A 15 0.72 -1.41 -22.55
N THR A 16 2.04 -1.37 -22.43
CA THR A 16 2.75 -1.56 -21.18
C THR A 16 2.39 -0.37 -20.29
N THR A 17 1.28 -0.50 -19.58
CA THR A 17 0.81 0.38 -18.51
C THR A 17 1.87 0.56 -17.41
N SER A 18 2.91 -0.28 -17.41
CA SER A 18 4.13 -0.18 -16.60
C SER A 18 4.86 1.17 -16.68
N GLY A 19 4.61 2.01 -17.68
CA GLY A 19 5.24 3.34 -17.79
C GLY A 19 4.66 4.42 -16.86
N ARG A 20 3.42 4.27 -16.35
CA ARG A 20 2.68 5.36 -15.69
C ARG A 20 2.97 5.55 -14.20
N ARG A 21 3.43 4.50 -13.50
CA ARG A 21 3.54 4.47 -12.03
C ARG A 21 5.01 4.55 -11.59
N LEU A 22 5.30 5.41 -10.61
CA LEU A 22 6.64 5.55 -10.02
C LEU A 22 6.91 4.50 -8.96
N SER A 23 8.15 4.42 -8.48
CA SER A 23 8.52 3.55 -7.35
C SER A 23 7.61 3.85 -6.14
N PRO A 24 7.32 2.87 -5.26
CA PRO A 24 6.57 3.12 -4.03
C PRO A 24 7.13 4.29 -3.19
N ARG A 25 8.47 4.44 -3.20
CA ARG A 25 9.16 5.56 -2.56
C ARG A 25 8.85 6.91 -3.20
N ASP A 26 8.82 7.00 -4.52
CA ASP A 26 8.45 8.23 -5.22
C ASP A 26 6.94 8.49 -5.16
N GLU A 27 6.11 7.46 -5.25
CA GLU A 27 4.66 7.55 -5.11
C GLU A 27 4.26 8.06 -3.71
N SER A 28 4.91 7.60 -2.65
CA SER A 28 4.66 8.10 -1.29
C SER A 28 5.12 9.55 -1.11
N ARG A 29 6.26 9.95 -1.68
CA ARG A 29 6.70 11.36 -1.70
C ARG A 29 5.76 12.25 -2.50
N LEU A 30 5.28 11.78 -3.64
CA LEU A 30 4.30 12.49 -4.46
C LEU A 30 2.96 12.61 -3.71
N SER A 31 2.52 11.55 -3.02
CA SER A 31 1.33 11.57 -2.17
C SER A 31 1.47 12.61 -1.05
N TYR A 32 2.61 12.64 -0.37
CA TYR A 32 2.94 13.67 0.63
C TYR A 32 2.87 15.08 0.04
N ALA A 33 3.53 15.33 -1.09
CA ALA A 33 3.53 16.64 -1.76
C ALA A 33 2.12 17.07 -2.19
N LEU A 34 1.31 16.14 -2.73
CA LEU A 34 -0.06 16.39 -3.12
C LEU A 34 -0.93 16.77 -1.91
N ILE A 35 -0.83 16.03 -0.80
CA ILE A 35 -1.61 16.33 0.40
C ILE A 35 -1.15 17.65 1.03
N ALA A 36 0.15 17.96 1.00
CA ALA A 36 0.67 19.26 1.45
C ALA A 36 0.09 20.40 0.62
N TYR A 37 0.07 20.26 -0.71
CA TYR A 37 -0.55 21.23 -1.60
C TYR A 37 -2.06 21.42 -1.32
N LEU A 38 -2.80 20.31 -1.16
CA LEU A 38 -4.23 20.36 -0.83
C LEU A 38 -4.50 21.03 0.52
N LEU A 39 -3.64 20.77 1.52
CA LEU A 39 -3.70 21.44 2.82
C LEU A 39 -3.47 22.94 2.67
N THR A 40 -2.41 23.36 1.97
CA THR A 40 -2.10 24.78 1.74
C THR A 40 -3.24 25.48 1.02
N THR A 41 -3.80 24.86 -0.02
CA THR A 41 -4.96 25.41 -0.76
C THR A 41 -6.15 25.58 0.17
N LYS A 42 -6.47 24.57 0.98
CA LYS A 42 -7.58 24.66 1.95
C LYS A 42 -7.35 25.69 3.04
N ALA A 43 -6.12 25.86 3.50
CA ALA A 43 -5.77 26.91 4.45
C ALA A 43 -5.90 28.31 3.82
N ALA A 44 -5.47 28.48 2.56
CA ALA A 44 -5.60 29.72 1.81
C ALA A 44 -7.07 30.09 1.56
N ASP A 45 -7.92 29.10 1.21
CA ASP A 45 -9.38 29.28 1.05
C ASP A 45 -10.06 29.81 2.32
N ALA A 46 -9.49 29.56 3.50
CA ALA A 46 -10.02 30.01 4.79
C ALA A 46 -9.51 31.39 5.22
N VAL A 47 -8.58 32.01 4.48
CA VAL A 47 -8.03 33.35 4.79
C VAL A 47 -9.06 34.47 4.59
N PRO A 48 -9.86 34.51 3.50
CA PRO A 48 -10.88 35.52 3.34
C PRO A 48 -11.87 35.50 4.52
N VAL A 49 -12.04 36.64 5.19
CA VAL A 49 -13.05 36.78 6.24
C VAL A 49 -14.40 36.98 5.56
N THR A 50 -15.19 35.92 5.53
CA THR A 50 -16.61 36.00 5.12
C THR A 50 -17.33 36.99 6.03
N VAL A 51 -18.02 37.98 5.45
CA VAL A 51 -18.65 39.07 6.22
C VAL A 51 -19.77 38.54 7.12
N GLU A 52 -20.45 37.45 6.71
CA GLU A 52 -21.54 36.81 7.45
C GLU A 52 -21.53 35.28 7.22
N PRO A 53 -20.61 34.51 7.83
CA PRO A 53 -20.63 33.06 7.72
C PRO A 53 -21.89 32.51 8.39
N ALA A 54 -22.52 31.49 7.80
CA ALA A 54 -23.62 30.80 8.45
C ALA A 54 -23.11 30.13 9.76
N PRO A 55 -23.97 29.97 10.78
CA PRO A 55 -23.58 29.34 12.03
C PRO A 55 -22.85 28.00 11.80
N GLY A 56 -21.61 27.91 12.28
CA GLY A 56 -20.76 26.72 12.21
C GLY A 56 -19.89 26.58 10.95
N ASP A 57 -19.97 27.48 9.96
CA ASP A 57 -19.09 27.44 8.76
C ASP A 57 -17.61 27.46 9.16
N LEU A 58 -17.21 28.44 9.99
CA LEU A 58 -15.83 28.60 10.44
C LEU A 58 -15.28 27.35 11.16
N LEU A 59 -16.11 26.69 11.98
CA LEU A 59 -15.73 25.46 12.66
C LEU A 59 -15.56 24.30 11.66
N ARG A 60 -16.46 24.19 10.67
CA ARG A 60 -16.35 23.18 9.61
C ARG A 60 -15.07 23.36 8.80
N ASP A 61 -14.70 24.60 8.48
CA ASP A 61 -13.46 24.90 7.76
C ASP A 61 -12.23 24.54 8.60
N ALA A 62 -12.20 24.94 9.88
CA ALA A 62 -11.12 24.58 10.79
C ALA A 62 -10.97 23.06 10.95
N LEU A 63 -12.07 22.32 11.10
CA LEU A 63 -12.05 20.86 11.19
C LEU A 63 -11.59 20.20 9.88
N ASN A 64 -11.94 20.79 8.72
CA ASN A 64 -11.46 20.31 7.43
C ASN A 64 -9.94 20.49 7.29
N ILE A 65 -9.40 21.63 7.71
CA ILE A 65 -7.95 21.88 7.75
C ILE A 65 -7.28 20.89 8.70
N ALA A 66 -7.80 20.71 9.92
CA ALA A 66 -7.25 19.76 10.89
C ALA A 66 -7.22 18.32 10.34
N ARG A 67 -8.27 17.89 9.63
CA ARG A 67 -8.31 16.58 8.96
C ARG A 67 -7.22 16.46 7.88
N ARG A 68 -7.04 17.49 7.05
CA ARG A 68 -5.98 17.52 6.01
C ARG A 68 -4.58 17.50 6.63
N ALA A 69 -4.38 18.20 7.75
CA ALA A 69 -3.13 18.17 8.48
C ALA A 69 -2.83 16.77 9.03
N GLN A 70 -3.82 16.06 9.56
CA GLN A 70 -3.64 14.67 9.99
C GLN A 70 -3.29 13.76 8.80
N GLN A 71 -3.98 13.89 7.66
CA GLN A 71 -3.65 13.14 6.44
C GLN A 71 -2.21 13.41 5.96
N LEU A 72 -1.71 14.63 6.12
CA LEU A 72 -0.32 14.97 5.79
C LEU A 72 0.67 14.23 6.70
N VAL A 73 0.36 14.12 8.00
CA VAL A 73 1.17 13.33 8.95
C VAL A 73 1.19 11.86 8.54
N ASP A 74 0.03 11.30 8.20
CA ASP A 74 -0.07 9.90 7.79
C ASP A 74 0.73 9.63 6.51
N ALA A 75 0.65 10.52 5.52
CA ALA A 75 1.45 10.45 4.30
C ALA A 75 2.95 10.64 4.54
N ALA A 76 3.33 11.48 5.51
CA ALA A 76 4.73 11.63 5.91
C ALA A 76 5.27 10.33 6.51
N VAL A 77 4.50 9.66 7.38
CA VAL A 77 4.86 8.37 7.96
C VAL A 77 5.03 7.32 6.86
N ILE A 78 4.11 7.25 5.90
CA ILE A 78 4.24 6.35 4.74
C ILE A 78 5.53 6.65 3.96
N ALA A 79 5.80 7.91 3.62
CA ALA A 79 7.00 8.29 2.88
C ALA A 79 8.31 7.96 3.65
N GLU A 80 8.29 8.09 4.98
CA GLU A 80 9.40 7.69 5.84
C GLU A 80 9.59 6.16 5.87
N ARG A 81 8.52 5.38 6.01
CA ARG A 81 8.57 3.92 5.94
C ARG A 81 9.09 3.43 4.59
N GLU A 82 8.62 4.03 3.51
CA GLU A 82 9.07 3.75 2.13
C GLU A 82 10.54 4.15 1.89
N ARG A 83 11.11 5.02 2.73
CA ARG A 83 12.54 5.35 2.76
C ARG A 83 13.36 4.39 3.63
N GLY A 84 12.72 3.47 4.35
CA GLY A 84 13.36 2.53 5.27
C GLY A 84 13.51 3.04 6.70
N THR A 85 12.82 4.13 7.07
CA THR A 85 12.80 4.60 8.46
C THR A 85 12.05 3.58 9.34
N THR A 86 12.64 3.23 10.48
CA THR A 86 12.06 2.20 11.38
C THR A 86 10.97 2.78 12.28
N TRP A 87 10.11 1.92 12.84
CA TRP A 87 9.11 2.36 13.81
C TRP A 87 9.72 2.98 15.08
N ASP A 88 10.92 2.56 15.47
CA ASP A 88 11.66 3.18 16.58
C ASP A 88 12.00 4.63 16.26
N GLN A 89 12.52 4.89 15.05
CA GLN A 89 12.88 6.24 14.61
C GLN A 89 11.63 7.13 14.46
N ILE A 90 10.55 6.61 13.92
CA ILE A 90 9.26 7.32 13.81
C ILE A 90 8.72 7.63 15.20
N GLY A 91 8.72 6.65 16.11
CA GLY A 91 8.29 6.84 17.50
C GLY A 91 9.09 7.93 18.21
N ALA A 92 10.43 7.88 18.10
CA ALA A 92 11.30 8.90 18.65
C ALA A 92 11.00 10.30 18.07
N ALA A 93 10.79 10.42 16.76
CA ALA A 93 10.49 11.69 16.10
C ALA A 93 9.19 12.34 16.58
N VAL A 94 8.18 11.54 16.96
CA VAL A 94 6.90 12.04 17.47
C VAL A 94 6.78 12.00 19.01
N GLY A 95 7.85 11.63 19.72
CA GLY A 95 7.86 11.55 21.18
C GLY A 95 7.01 10.41 21.76
N THR A 96 6.96 9.26 21.11
CA THR A 96 6.26 8.06 21.58
C THR A 96 7.12 6.79 21.45
N THR A 97 6.62 5.64 21.91
CA THR A 97 7.33 4.37 21.80
C THR A 97 7.15 3.76 20.40
N ARG A 98 8.06 2.86 20.01
CA ARG A 98 7.94 2.05 18.79
C ARG A 98 6.57 1.39 18.64
N GLN A 99 6.11 0.74 19.71
CA GLN A 99 4.85 0.00 19.71
C GLN A 99 3.65 0.94 19.53
N ALA A 100 3.65 2.09 20.20
CA ALA A 100 2.59 3.08 20.06
C ALA A 100 2.57 3.69 18.66
N ALA A 101 3.74 3.94 18.05
CA ALA A 101 3.83 4.39 16.67
C ALA A 101 3.30 3.34 15.68
N HIS A 102 3.78 2.10 15.78
CA HIS A 102 3.32 1.01 14.93
C HIS A 102 1.80 0.81 15.04
N GLU A 103 1.25 0.73 16.26
CA GLU A 103 -0.19 0.57 16.47
C GLU A 103 -1.00 1.73 15.87
N ARG A 104 -0.48 2.96 15.97
CA ARG A 104 -1.15 4.15 15.45
C ARG A 104 -1.23 4.18 13.93
N TRP A 105 -0.19 3.72 13.21
CA TRP A 105 -0.07 3.88 11.75
C TRP A 105 -0.10 2.58 10.94
N ARG A 106 -0.25 1.41 11.58
CA ARG A 106 -0.30 0.12 10.88
C ARG A 106 -1.44 0.04 9.87
N ASN A 107 -2.59 0.67 10.14
CA ASN A 107 -3.75 0.59 9.27
C ASN A 107 -3.57 1.42 8.01
N GLU A 108 -2.91 2.57 8.13
CA GLU A 108 -2.53 3.45 7.04
C GLU A 108 -1.49 2.77 6.15
N MET A 109 -0.48 2.13 6.75
CA MET A 109 0.49 1.31 6.00
C MET A 109 -0.17 0.12 5.29
N ARG A 110 -1.10 -0.58 5.94
CA ARG A 110 -1.89 -1.66 5.31
C ARG A 110 -2.77 -1.15 4.17
N SER A 111 -3.39 0.02 4.32
CA SER A 111 -4.20 0.63 3.27
C SER A 111 -3.35 1.07 2.07
N TRP A 112 -2.18 1.66 2.34
CA TRP A 112 -1.18 1.98 1.32
C TRP A 112 -0.75 0.75 0.54
N ALA A 113 -0.44 -0.33 1.26
CA ALA A 113 -0.10 -1.63 0.72
C ALA A 113 -1.22 -2.21 -0.16
N ALA A 114 -2.46 -2.18 0.32
CA ALA A 114 -3.65 -2.69 -0.38
C ALA A 114 -3.94 -1.90 -1.67
N ASN A 115 -3.65 -0.60 -1.69
CA ASN A 115 -3.77 0.25 -2.89
C ASN A 115 -2.59 0.08 -3.87
N GLY A 116 -1.80 -0.98 -3.73
CA GLY A 116 -0.65 -1.26 -4.59
C GLY A 116 0.52 -0.30 -4.38
N ARG A 117 0.61 0.36 -3.23
CA ARG A 117 1.64 1.34 -2.88
C ARG A 117 1.74 2.48 -3.91
N CYS A 118 0.57 2.95 -4.32
CA CYS A 118 0.40 4.00 -5.33
C CYS A 118 -0.39 5.17 -4.75
N SER A 119 -0.01 6.39 -5.10
CA SER A 119 -0.68 7.61 -4.62
C SER A 119 -2.14 7.69 -5.07
N LEU A 120 -2.44 7.17 -6.28
CA LEU A 120 -3.79 7.03 -6.80
C LEU A 120 -3.97 5.62 -7.38
N PRO A 121 -4.94 4.84 -6.88
CA PRO A 121 -5.16 3.48 -7.35
C PRO A 121 -5.88 3.39 -8.71
N ASN A 122 -6.48 4.47 -9.20
CA ASN A 122 -7.31 4.46 -10.41
C ASN A 122 -6.46 4.46 -11.70
N ASP A 123 -6.76 3.57 -12.64
CA ASP A 123 -6.02 3.43 -13.90
C ASP A 123 -6.21 4.60 -14.88
N ASP A 124 -7.26 5.40 -14.69
CA ASP A 124 -7.51 6.64 -15.43
C ASP A 124 -6.72 7.84 -14.89
N ALA A 125 -5.96 7.67 -13.81
CA ALA A 125 -5.18 8.75 -13.25
C ALA A 125 -4.08 9.22 -14.23
N PRO A 126 -3.79 10.54 -14.28
CA PRO A 126 -2.64 11.03 -15.03
C PRO A 126 -1.34 10.41 -14.53
N ASP A 127 -0.33 10.39 -15.40
CA ASP A 127 0.99 9.87 -15.09
C ASP A 127 1.54 10.54 -13.82
N SER A 128 2.18 9.77 -12.95
CA SER A 128 2.68 10.28 -11.67
C SER A 128 3.72 11.40 -11.86
N LEU A 129 4.53 11.37 -12.92
CA LEU A 129 5.45 12.47 -13.25
C LEU A 129 4.72 13.71 -13.79
N GLU A 130 3.66 13.53 -14.58
CA GLU A 130 2.83 14.64 -15.04
C GLU A 130 2.16 15.35 -13.85
N ARG A 131 1.72 14.58 -12.85
CA ARG A 131 1.19 15.13 -11.60
C ARG A 131 2.26 15.86 -10.80
N ALA A 132 3.46 15.28 -10.68
CA ALA A 132 4.57 15.94 -10.01
C ALA A 132 4.89 17.29 -10.69
N ALA A 133 4.97 17.32 -12.02
CA ALA A 133 5.17 18.54 -12.81
C ALA A 133 4.02 19.56 -12.62
N SER A 134 2.79 19.09 -12.47
CA SER A 134 1.66 19.98 -12.16
C SER A 134 1.80 20.65 -10.79
N ILE A 135 2.27 19.92 -9.77
CA ILE A 135 2.54 20.48 -8.43
C ILE A 135 3.73 21.45 -8.50
N ASP A 136 4.76 21.14 -9.29
CA ASP A 136 5.92 22.00 -9.55
C ASP A 136 5.51 23.35 -10.17
N SER A 137 4.66 23.33 -11.19
CA SER A 137 4.12 24.55 -11.79
C SER A 137 3.46 25.45 -10.74
N LEU A 138 2.61 24.86 -9.89
CA LEU A 138 1.92 25.58 -8.83
C LEU A 138 2.88 26.10 -7.74
N TYR A 139 3.92 25.33 -7.41
CA TYR A 139 4.93 25.74 -6.45
C TYR A 139 5.78 26.89 -7.00
N SER A 140 6.11 26.86 -8.29
CA SER A 140 6.93 27.87 -8.97
C SER A 140 6.29 29.26 -9.00
N ASP A 141 4.96 29.33 -9.01
CA ASP A 141 4.22 30.60 -8.91
C ASP A 141 4.48 31.32 -7.57
N LEU A 142 4.71 30.55 -6.50
CA LEU A 142 5.01 31.07 -5.16
C LEU A 142 6.52 31.21 -4.92
N TYR A 143 7.31 30.31 -5.48
CA TYR A 143 8.76 30.21 -5.27
C TYR A 143 9.50 30.00 -6.60
N PRO A 144 9.68 31.08 -7.40
CA PRO A 144 10.25 30.97 -8.75
C PRO A 144 11.71 30.48 -8.78
N ASP A 145 12.43 30.51 -7.66
CA ASP A 145 13.81 30.03 -7.53
C ASP A 145 13.91 28.50 -7.52
N ARG A 146 12.77 27.79 -7.42
CA ARG A 146 12.70 26.32 -7.32
C ARG A 146 11.56 25.76 -8.17
N PRO A 147 11.65 25.87 -9.51
CA PRO A 147 10.57 25.47 -10.40
C PRO A 147 10.27 23.96 -10.34
N ASP A 148 11.25 23.13 -9.99
CA ASP A 148 11.16 21.66 -10.05
C ASP A 148 11.17 21.01 -8.64
N ALA A 149 10.57 21.66 -7.64
CA ALA A 149 10.72 21.32 -6.22
C ALA A 149 10.33 19.87 -5.86
N VAL A 150 9.34 19.31 -6.53
CA VAL A 150 8.84 17.93 -6.38
C VAL A 150 9.59 17.01 -7.33
N THR A 151 9.58 17.27 -8.63
CA THR A 151 10.18 16.34 -9.62
C THR A 151 11.67 16.11 -9.39
N SER A 152 12.44 17.15 -9.02
CA SER A 152 13.86 17.02 -8.72
C SER A 152 14.15 16.14 -7.48
N GLY A 153 13.16 15.95 -6.61
CA GLY A 153 13.24 15.10 -5.43
C GLY A 153 12.96 13.61 -5.67
N LEU A 154 12.43 13.25 -6.85
CA LEU A 154 12.04 11.87 -7.18
C LEU A 154 13.23 11.04 -7.67
N ASP A 155 13.35 9.83 -7.16
CA ASP A 155 14.43 8.90 -7.51
C ASP A 155 14.34 8.50 -8.99
N ALA A 156 13.14 8.39 -9.55
CA ALA A 156 12.91 8.14 -10.98
C ALA A 156 13.53 9.19 -11.91
N VAL A 157 13.64 10.44 -11.44
CA VAL A 157 14.29 11.54 -12.18
C VAL A 157 15.80 11.54 -11.93
N ARG A 158 16.23 11.25 -10.69
CA ARG A 158 17.63 11.30 -10.27
C ARG A 158 18.46 10.08 -10.70
N PHE A 159 17.83 8.91 -10.80
CA PHE A 159 18.47 7.62 -11.08
C PHE A 159 17.72 6.89 -12.20
N PRO A 160 18.00 7.24 -13.47
CA PRO A 160 17.41 6.56 -14.62
C PRO A 160 17.71 5.05 -14.57
N GLY A 161 16.68 4.21 -14.73
CA GLY A 161 16.78 2.75 -14.63
C GLY A 161 16.18 2.16 -13.34
N SER A 162 16.00 2.95 -12.28
CA SER A 162 15.27 2.52 -11.07
C SER A 162 13.82 2.11 -11.37
N ARG A 163 13.22 2.69 -12.42
CA ARG A 163 11.81 2.44 -12.79
C ARG A 163 11.53 1.00 -13.18
N GLU A 164 12.42 0.36 -13.95
CA GLU A 164 12.22 -1.01 -14.44
C GLU A 164 12.34 -2.02 -13.31
N TYR A 165 13.35 -1.87 -12.45
CA TYR A 165 13.52 -2.68 -11.25
C TYR A 165 12.30 -2.57 -10.32
N GLU A 166 11.84 -1.34 -10.06
CA GLU A 166 10.68 -1.08 -9.20
C GLU A 166 9.36 -1.55 -9.81
N ALA A 167 9.23 -1.52 -11.14
CA ALA A 167 8.09 -2.09 -11.85
C ALA A 167 8.07 -3.62 -11.70
N SER A 168 9.24 -4.28 -11.84
CA SER A 168 9.36 -5.73 -11.63
C SER A 168 8.98 -6.13 -10.20
N LEU A 169 9.47 -5.39 -9.18
CA LEU A 169 9.09 -5.64 -7.79
C LEU A 169 7.59 -5.46 -7.55
N ARG A 170 6.96 -4.45 -8.18
CA ARG A 170 5.50 -4.27 -8.10
C ARG A 170 4.75 -5.44 -8.70
N THR A 171 5.11 -5.88 -9.91
CA THR A 171 4.49 -7.04 -10.55
C THR A 171 4.59 -8.27 -9.66
N GLN A 172 5.76 -8.52 -9.06
CA GLN A 172 5.96 -9.62 -8.13
C GLN A 172 5.10 -9.47 -6.86
N GLY A 173 5.11 -8.29 -6.23
CA GLY A 173 4.31 -8.01 -5.03
C GLY A 173 2.81 -8.15 -5.28
N THR A 174 2.30 -7.67 -6.41
CA THR A 174 0.90 -7.85 -6.83
C THR A 174 0.56 -9.33 -6.99
N ALA A 175 1.39 -10.10 -7.70
CA ALA A 175 1.17 -11.52 -7.89
C ALA A 175 1.13 -12.27 -6.54
N LEU A 176 2.07 -11.99 -5.64
CA LEU A 176 2.12 -12.56 -4.29
C LEU A 176 0.87 -12.22 -3.48
N ARG A 177 0.41 -10.96 -3.49
CA ARG A 177 -0.81 -10.53 -2.79
C ARG A 177 -2.07 -11.16 -3.36
N SER A 178 -2.18 -11.28 -4.68
CA SER A 178 -3.29 -11.97 -5.32
C SER A 178 -3.34 -13.44 -4.91
N HIS A 179 -2.19 -14.11 -4.87
CA HIS A 179 -2.12 -15.50 -4.39
C HIS A 179 -2.49 -15.61 -2.92
N LEU A 180 -1.94 -14.73 -2.08
CA LEU A 180 -2.25 -14.66 -0.66
C LEU A 180 -3.76 -14.48 -0.42
N ALA A 181 -4.43 -13.60 -1.17
CA ALA A 181 -5.88 -13.38 -1.03
C ALA A 181 -6.70 -14.67 -1.30
N VAL A 182 -6.29 -15.49 -2.27
CA VAL A 182 -6.93 -16.79 -2.55
C VAL A 182 -6.74 -17.75 -1.38
N LEU A 183 -5.52 -17.87 -0.86
CA LEU A 183 -5.23 -18.77 0.28
C LEU A 183 -5.92 -18.32 1.56
N LEU A 184 -6.03 -17.01 1.81
CA LEU A 184 -6.79 -16.48 2.95
C LEU A 184 -8.27 -16.85 2.86
N GLY A 185 -8.86 -16.78 1.66
CA GLY A 185 -10.21 -17.27 1.40
C GLY A 185 -10.34 -18.76 1.72
N ARG A 186 -9.40 -19.57 1.24
CA ARG A 186 -9.39 -21.02 1.51
C ARG A 186 -9.20 -21.37 2.99
N SER A 187 -8.32 -20.68 3.69
CA SER A 187 -8.09 -20.88 5.14
C SER A 187 -9.36 -20.60 5.95
N SER A 188 -10.14 -19.58 5.56
CA SER A 188 -11.44 -19.27 6.17
C SER A 188 -12.49 -20.37 5.92
N GLU A 189 -12.55 -20.94 4.71
CA GLU A 189 -13.43 -22.08 4.41
C GLU A 189 -13.08 -23.32 5.25
N LEU A 190 -11.78 -23.61 5.40
CA LEU A 190 -11.27 -24.73 6.19
C LEU A 190 -11.59 -24.57 7.68
N ASP A 191 -11.51 -23.34 8.21
CA ASP A 191 -11.94 -23.02 9.57
C ASP A 191 -13.44 -23.34 9.77
N ALA A 192 -14.28 -22.95 8.79
CA ALA A 192 -15.70 -23.25 8.82
C ALA A 192 -16.01 -24.76 8.66
N GLU A 193 -15.22 -25.51 7.89
CA GLU A 193 -15.30 -26.98 7.80
C GLU A 193 -14.95 -27.64 9.12
N GLN A 194 -13.83 -27.25 9.74
CA GLN A 194 -13.40 -27.77 11.03
C GLN A 194 -14.47 -27.55 12.11
N LYS A 195 -15.01 -26.33 12.20
CA LYS A 195 -16.07 -26.00 13.17
C LYS A 195 -17.36 -26.80 12.95
N ARG A 196 -17.71 -27.09 11.69
CA ARG A 196 -18.85 -27.95 11.35
C ARG A 196 -18.61 -29.39 11.80
N ALA A 197 -17.41 -29.93 11.56
CA ALA A 197 -17.03 -31.27 12.00
C ALA A 197 -17.05 -31.40 13.54
N GLU A 198 -16.52 -30.40 14.25
CA GLU A 198 -16.57 -30.31 15.71
C GLU A 198 -18.02 -30.33 16.22
N THR A 199 -18.89 -29.51 15.64
CA THR A 199 -20.32 -29.45 16.01
C THR A 199 -21.03 -30.78 15.75
N ALA A 200 -20.62 -31.51 14.70
CA ALA A 200 -21.17 -32.82 14.36
C ALA A 200 -20.60 -33.97 15.21
N GLY A 201 -19.55 -33.73 16.00
CA GLY A 201 -18.82 -34.78 16.71
C GLY A 201 -18.08 -35.75 15.78
N ASP A 202 -17.76 -35.32 14.56
CA ASP A 202 -17.04 -36.13 13.58
C ASP A 202 -15.53 -35.87 13.71
N SER A 203 -14.87 -36.64 14.60
CA SER A 203 -13.43 -36.52 14.83
C SER A 203 -12.61 -36.72 13.57
N ALA A 204 -13.00 -37.63 12.67
CA ALA A 204 -12.24 -37.91 11.45
C ALA A 204 -12.29 -36.72 10.48
N ALA A 205 -13.47 -36.14 10.27
CA ALA A 205 -13.62 -34.93 9.46
C ALA A 205 -12.88 -33.74 10.09
N MET A 206 -12.87 -33.64 11.42
CA MET A 206 -12.18 -32.57 12.12
C MET A 206 -10.65 -32.67 11.98
N VAL A 207 -10.08 -33.87 12.13
CA VAL A 207 -8.65 -34.13 11.89
C VAL A 207 -8.27 -33.78 10.45
N ALA A 208 -9.07 -34.20 9.47
CA ALA A 208 -8.83 -33.92 8.07
C ALA A 208 -8.87 -32.41 7.73
N ALA A 209 -9.84 -31.68 8.30
CA ALA A 209 -9.96 -30.23 8.14
C ALA A 209 -8.77 -29.50 8.79
N ALA A 210 -8.37 -29.91 10.01
CA ALA A 210 -7.22 -29.33 10.71
C ALA A 210 -5.90 -29.55 9.94
N ALA A 211 -5.67 -30.77 9.41
CA ALA A 211 -4.49 -31.04 8.59
C ALA A 211 -4.45 -30.18 7.32
N SER A 212 -5.57 -30.08 6.59
CA SER A 212 -5.69 -29.24 5.40
C SER A 212 -5.47 -27.76 5.71
N LYS A 213 -5.98 -27.30 6.86
CA LYS A 213 -5.77 -25.92 7.33
C LYS A 213 -4.30 -25.65 7.65
N ALA A 214 -3.62 -26.59 8.31
CA ALA A 214 -2.19 -26.45 8.61
C ALA A 214 -1.34 -26.33 7.34
N GLU A 215 -1.65 -27.07 6.28
CA GLU A 215 -0.97 -26.96 4.99
C GLU A 215 -1.21 -25.58 4.34
N CYS A 216 -2.46 -25.14 4.32
CA CYS A 216 -2.84 -23.82 3.79
C CYS A 216 -2.15 -22.67 4.54
N ASP A 217 -2.17 -22.69 5.88
CA ASP A 217 -1.57 -21.65 6.71
C ASP A 217 -0.02 -21.63 6.61
N GLN A 218 0.60 -22.80 6.39
CA GLN A 218 2.04 -22.89 6.12
C GLN A 218 2.43 -22.18 4.81
N GLU A 219 1.60 -22.31 3.78
CA GLU A 219 1.79 -21.63 2.50
C GLU A 219 1.56 -20.11 2.64
N VAL A 220 0.51 -19.71 3.37
CA VAL A 220 0.24 -18.29 3.71
C VAL A 220 1.45 -17.66 4.41
N SER A 221 2.01 -18.32 5.42
CA SER A 221 3.23 -17.84 6.11
C SER A 221 4.42 -17.68 5.15
N SER A 222 4.62 -18.64 4.25
CA SER A 222 5.69 -18.56 3.23
C SER A 222 5.52 -17.36 2.30
N LEU A 223 4.29 -17.08 1.85
CA LEU A 223 4.01 -15.91 1.00
C LEU A 223 4.27 -14.60 1.72
N TYR A 224 3.93 -14.50 3.02
CA TYR A 224 4.28 -13.32 3.81
C TYR A 224 5.80 -13.13 3.92
N ARG A 225 6.57 -14.19 4.15
CA ARG A 225 8.05 -14.09 4.14
C ARG A 225 8.59 -13.64 2.79
N GLN A 226 8.01 -14.10 1.68
CA GLN A 226 8.37 -13.62 0.33
C GLN A 226 8.02 -12.14 0.14
N LEU A 227 6.83 -11.72 0.59
CA LEU A 227 6.42 -10.32 0.60
C LEU A 227 7.38 -9.45 1.43
N ALA A 228 7.87 -9.93 2.57
CA ALA A 228 8.85 -9.19 3.39
C ALA A 228 10.14 -8.88 2.62
N SER A 229 10.60 -9.80 1.77
CA SER A 229 11.77 -9.57 0.90
C SER A 229 11.47 -8.66 -0.30
N THR A 230 10.26 -8.77 -0.86
CA THR A 230 9.83 -8.00 -2.04
C THR A 230 9.46 -6.56 -1.67
N GLU A 231 9.00 -6.34 -0.43
CA GLU A 231 8.49 -5.07 0.06
C GLU A 231 9.15 -4.68 1.40
N PRO A 232 10.44 -4.27 1.39
CA PRO A 232 11.20 -4.03 2.61
C PRO A 232 10.56 -3.01 3.57
N ALA A 233 9.83 -2.03 3.03
CA ALA A 233 9.09 -1.02 3.80
C ALA A 233 7.97 -1.60 4.69
N LEU A 234 7.53 -2.82 4.39
CA LEU A 234 6.48 -3.57 5.10
C LEU A 234 7.01 -4.88 5.71
N ALA A 235 8.34 -5.07 5.74
CA ALA A 235 8.93 -6.36 6.13
C ALA A 235 8.57 -6.78 7.55
N GLU A 236 8.52 -5.84 8.50
CA GLU A 236 8.16 -6.15 9.88
C GLU A 236 6.71 -6.61 10.00
N GLU A 237 5.81 -5.96 9.28
CA GLU A 237 4.39 -6.29 9.24
C GLU A 237 4.19 -7.68 8.61
N HIS A 238 4.84 -7.94 7.47
CA HIS A 238 4.78 -9.23 6.80
C HIS A 238 5.35 -10.36 7.66
N LEU A 239 6.48 -10.14 8.33
CA LEU A 239 7.06 -11.14 9.23
C LEU A 239 6.16 -11.42 10.44
N HIS A 240 5.53 -10.38 11.00
CA HIS A 240 4.57 -10.54 12.09
C HIS A 240 3.36 -11.39 11.67
N GLU A 241 2.80 -11.16 10.48
CA GLU A 241 1.72 -12.00 9.95
C GLU A 241 2.21 -13.44 9.74
N ALA A 242 3.40 -13.64 9.18
CA ALA A 242 3.98 -14.97 8.96
C ALA A 242 4.12 -15.78 10.27
N GLU A 243 4.59 -15.15 11.35
CA GLU A 243 4.68 -15.74 12.69
C GLU A 243 3.30 -16.13 13.24
N GLY A 244 2.29 -15.28 13.02
CA GLY A 244 0.90 -15.58 13.40
C GLY A 244 0.36 -16.84 12.73
N TYR A 245 0.61 -17.02 11.43
CA TYR A 245 0.21 -18.23 10.72
C TYR A 245 1.03 -19.46 11.13
N GLU A 246 2.31 -19.32 11.45
CA GLU A 246 3.12 -20.43 12.00
C GLU A 246 2.55 -20.96 13.32
N LEU A 247 2.10 -20.07 14.21
CA LEU A 247 1.41 -20.46 15.43
C LEU A 247 0.11 -21.21 15.12
N MET A 248 -0.67 -20.76 14.12
CA MET A 248 -1.89 -21.44 13.69
C MET A 248 -1.63 -22.84 13.15
N VAL A 249 -0.54 -23.03 12.40
CA VAL A 249 -0.09 -24.34 11.93
C VAL A 249 0.17 -25.29 13.09
N GLU A 250 0.87 -24.83 14.13
CA GLU A 250 1.11 -25.64 15.34
C GLU A 250 -0.19 -26.03 16.06
N ILE A 251 -1.13 -25.08 16.19
CA ILE A 251 -2.43 -25.33 16.81
C ILE A 251 -3.20 -26.40 16.04
N CYS A 252 -3.28 -26.28 14.71
CA CYS A 252 -3.98 -27.25 13.87
C CYS A 252 -3.35 -28.65 13.95
N ARG A 253 -2.01 -28.74 13.99
CA ARG A 253 -1.31 -30.03 14.18
C ARG A 253 -1.65 -30.68 15.53
N ARG A 254 -1.68 -29.92 16.62
CA ARG A 254 -2.07 -30.44 17.95
C ARG A 254 -3.51 -30.93 17.98
N ILE A 255 -4.43 -30.23 17.30
CA ILE A 255 -5.83 -30.68 17.17
C ILE A 255 -5.89 -32.01 16.42
N ALA A 256 -5.15 -32.14 15.32
CA ALA A 256 -5.08 -33.39 14.56
C ALA A 256 -4.53 -34.54 15.42
N GLU A 257 -3.49 -34.31 16.23
CA GLU A 257 -2.90 -35.32 17.13
C GLU A 257 -3.84 -35.74 18.28
N GLN A 258 -4.66 -34.81 18.81
CA GLN A 258 -5.58 -35.10 19.92
C GLN A 258 -6.80 -35.93 19.51
N HIS A 259 -7.14 -35.93 18.22
CA HIS A 259 -8.36 -36.55 17.69
C HIS A 259 -8.09 -37.71 16.72
N ALA A 260 -6.82 -38.03 16.47
CA ALA A 260 -6.37 -39.23 15.75
C ALA A 260 -6.37 -40.47 16.67
#